data_AF-A0A498GK40-F1
#
_entry.id   AF-A0A498GK40-F1
#
_cell.length_a   1.000
_cell.length_b   1.000
_cell.length_c   1.000
_cell.angle_alpha   90.00
_cell.angle_beta   90.00
_cell.angle_gamma   90.00
#
_symmetry.space_group_name_H-M   'P 1'
#
loop_
_entity.id
_entity.type
_entity.pdbx_description
1 polymer ?
#
loop_
_entity_poly.entity_id
_entity_poly.type
_entity_poly.pdbx_seq_one_letter_code
_entity_poly.pdbx_strand_id
1 'polypeptide(L)'
;MRDVIFVTADSVRHDFLDAMEFVSTFSNHRGVTGAHYTRPSLASILTASYQGAIESRAMSPTVAEAFSQAGYTTIGLSSSPHTDPRFGFDAGFDVYENYCEAGNRGNPLRQFASQFDLIRKVYHRFRPPHAKLSNRLPDDELIDNAIAAFNDESGPRFMWLHMMGTHRPYGLGDDAVPKEIDRKALFAPEKLTADEKETITRKYRQTLSRADAEIERLVDSVDSSEPLVVFSSDHGDEFGEDGHYFHQPQRRRVVDALTTVPVATNDLSLCEPLSVLDIAPSLLAEVGGEIPSEWHGKDVRETPRDQTLTIAPWHGTTTVAWQDFETKIVSRDADVSMVRNGETVDVEREDVDEDLKQQMRDLGYVE
;
A
#
# COMPACT_ATOMS: atom_id res chain seq x y z
N MET A 1 13.48 -22.82 11.30
CA MET A 1 13.62 -21.42 10.89
C MET A 1 12.52 -20.64 11.59
N ARG A 2 12.73 -19.36 11.93
CA ARG A 2 11.69 -18.56 12.59
C ARG A 2 10.62 -18.14 11.58
N ASP A 3 9.37 -18.03 12.01
CA ASP A 3 8.33 -17.50 11.13
C ASP A 3 8.54 -16.00 10.88
N VAL A 4 8.03 -15.52 9.75
CA VAL A 4 8.11 -14.13 9.33
C VAL A 4 6.72 -13.60 9.04
N ILE A 5 6.36 -12.48 9.64
CA ILE A 5 5.09 -11.78 9.46
C ILE A 5 5.39 -10.38 8.93
N PHE A 6 4.96 -10.11 7.71
CA PHE A 6 5.07 -8.81 7.07
C PHE A 6 3.69 -8.17 6.94
N VAL A 7 3.42 -7.20 7.81
CA VAL A 7 2.19 -6.41 7.75
C VAL A 7 2.43 -5.12 6.95
N THR A 8 1.55 -4.83 6.00
CA THR A 8 1.45 -3.52 5.37
C THR A 8 0.09 -2.89 5.66
N ALA A 9 0.05 -1.58 5.91
CA ALA A 9 -1.20 -0.83 6.01
C ALA A 9 -1.28 0.26 4.93
N ASP A 10 -2.48 0.74 4.65
CA ASP A 10 -2.71 1.80 3.66
C ASP A 10 -2.53 3.19 4.25
N SER A 11 -1.82 4.07 3.53
CA SER A 11 -1.74 5.51 3.83
C SER A 11 -1.22 5.85 5.24
N VAL A 12 -0.37 5.01 5.87
CA VAL A 12 0.28 5.30 7.15
C VAL A 12 1.54 6.15 6.95
N ARG A 13 1.55 7.36 7.51
CA ARG A 13 2.71 8.26 7.47
C ARG A 13 3.70 7.96 8.58
N HIS A 14 4.98 8.13 8.29
CA HIS A 14 6.05 7.94 9.28
C HIS A 14 5.90 8.87 10.50
N ASP A 15 5.50 10.13 10.30
CA ASP A 15 5.35 11.13 11.36
C ASP A 15 4.07 10.98 12.21
N PHE A 16 3.29 9.92 11.99
CA PHE A 16 2.12 9.54 12.78
C PHE A 16 2.28 8.18 13.48
N LEU A 17 3.47 7.60 13.45
CA LEU A 17 3.75 6.31 14.10
C LEU A 17 3.52 6.37 15.62
N ASP A 18 3.55 7.56 16.22
CA ASP A 18 3.22 7.77 17.63
C ASP A 18 1.75 7.49 17.98
N ALA A 19 0.87 7.35 16.98
CA ALA A 19 -0.51 6.90 17.17
C ALA A 19 -0.66 5.36 17.16
N MET A 20 0.42 4.63 16.93
CA MET A 20 0.49 3.17 16.90
C MET A 20 1.39 2.70 18.04
N GLU A 21 0.83 2.61 19.25
CA GLU A 21 1.57 2.36 20.49
C GLU A 21 2.35 1.04 20.44
N PHE A 22 1.75 -0.05 19.98
CA PHE A 22 2.38 -1.36 19.87
C PHE A 22 3.51 -1.37 18.82
N VAL A 23 3.22 -1.00 17.57
CA VAL A 23 4.23 -0.98 16.49
C VAL A 23 5.36 0.00 16.83
N SER A 24 5.08 1.12 17.51
CA SER A 24 6.12 2.07 17.90
C SER A 24 7.13 1.51 18.90
N THR A 25 6.85 0.38 19.56
CA THR A 25 7.82 -0.31 20.43
C THR A 25 8.92 -1.03 19.66
N PHE A 26 8.73 -1.27 18.36
CA PHE A 26 9.71 -1.88 17.49
C PHE A 26 10.84 -0.92 17.13
N SER A 27 11.92 -1.43 16.52
CA SER A 27 12.93 -0.58 15.92
C SER A 27 12.35 0.11 14.69
N ASN A 28 12.25 1.44 14.74
CA ASN A 28 11.56 2.23 13.73
C ASN A 28 12.54 2.99 12.83
N HIS A 29 12.25 2.98 11.54
CA HIS A 29 13.03 3.62 10.50
C HIS A 29 12.14 4.41 9.54
N ARG A 30 12.74 5.37 8.85
CA ARG A 30 12.10 6.17 7.79
C ARG A 30 12.32 5.50 6.43
N GLY A 31 11.27 4.89 5.88
CA GLY A 31 11.27 4.28 4.55
C GLY A 31 10.80 5.20 3.44
N VAL A 32 11.40 5.06 2.26
CA VAL A 32 10.90 5.67 1.01
C VAL A 32 10.17 4.63 0.18
N THR A 33 8.98 4.96 -0.30
CA THR A 33 8.17 4.04 -1.13
C THR A 33 8.61 4.00 -2.59
N GLY A 34 8.45 2.83 -3.21
CA GLY A 34 8.70 2.66 -4.65
C GLY A 34 7.65 3.34 -5.54
N ALA A 35 6.45 3.60 -5.01
CA ALA A 35 5.37 4.32 -5.71
C ALA A 35 4.48 5.14 -4.77
N HIS A 36 3.57 5.95 -5.34
CA HIS A 36 2.78 6.94 -4.60
C HIS A 36 1.35 6.52 -4.22
N TYR A 37 0.89 5.35 -4.67
CA TYR A 37 -0.43 4.83 -4.31
C TYR A 37 -0.44 3.30 -4.26
N THR A 38 -1.49 2.74 -3.67
CA THR A 38 -1.63 1.33 -3.26
C THR A 38 -1.10 0.32 -4.27
N ARG A 39 -1.67 0.23 -5.50
CA ARG A 39 -1.34 -0.86 -6.43
C ARG A 39 0.14 -0.92 -6.83
N PRO A 40 0.74 0.11 -7.46
CA PRO A 40 2.15 0.05 -7.83
C PRO A 40 3.07 0.00 -6.61
N SER A 41 2.66 0.55 -5.46
CA SER A 41 3.51 0.51 -4.27
C SER A 41 3.60 -0.90 -3.72
N LEU A 42 2.46 -1.58 -3.51
CA LEU A 42 2.42 -2.97 -3.09
C LEU A 42 3.09 -3.89 -4.11
N ALA A 43 2.91 -3.65 -5.42
CA ALA A 43 3.62 -4.38 -6.46
C ALA A 43 5.14 -4.21 -6.31
N SER A 44 5.63 -3.01 -6.02
CA SER A 44 7.06 -2.77 -5.79
C SER A 44 7.59 -3.41 -4.51
N ILE A 45 6.78 -3.44 -3.45
CA ILE A 45 7.10 -4.09 -2.17
C ILE A 45 7.21 -5.60 -2.35
N LEU A 46 6.20 -6.23 -2.94
CA LEU A 46 6.09 -7.68 -3.11
C LEU A 46 6.94 -8.25 -4.25
N THR A 47 7.69 -7.41 -4.95
CA THR A 47 8.69 -7.81 -5.94
C THR A 47 10.07 -7.23 -5.64
N ALA A 48 10.20 -6.45 -4.56
CA ALA A 48 11.37 -5.63 -4.27
C ALA A 48 11.94 -4.91 -5.51
N SER A 49 11.06 -4.44 -6.41
CA SER A 49 11.43 -4.01 -7.76
C SER A 49 10.65 -2.80 -8.25
N TYR A 50 11.35 -1.87 -8.89
CA TYR A 50 10.74 -0.75 -9.60
C TYR A 50 9.94 -1.18 -10.82
N GLN A 51 10.20 -2.37 -11.39
CA GLN A 51 9.38 -2.91 -12.47
C GLN A 51 7.92 -3.12 -12.00
N GLY A 52 7.72 -3.62 -10.78
CA GLY A 52 6.40 -3.76 -10.19
C GLY A 52 5.69 -2.41 -10.03
N ALA A 53 6.43 -1.34 -9.72
CA ALA A 53 5.87 0.02 -9.68
C ALA A 53 5.47 0.51 -11.09
N ILE A 54 6.29 0.27 -12.12
CA ILE A 54 6.05 0.70 -13.50
C ILE A 54 4.81 -0.01 -14.07
N GLU A 55 4.76 -1.32 -13.94
CA GLU A 55 3.69 -2.15 -14.48
C GLU A 55 2.44 -2.16 -13.60
N SER A 56 2.55 -1.71 -12.34
CA SER A 56 1.49 -1.84 -11.33
C SER A 56 1.04 -3.30 -11.11
N ARG A 57 1.97 -4.25 -11.26
CA ARG A 57 1.75 -5.70 -11.19
C ARG A 57 2.84 -6.39 -10.38
N ALA A 58 2.49 -7.43 -9.64
CA ALA A 58 3.47 -8.28 -8.98
C ALA A 58 4.03 -9.28 -10.01
N MET A 59 5.27 -9.04 -10.42
CA MET A 59 6.00 -9.82 -11.44
C MET A 59 7.09 -10.66 -10.77
N SER A 60 7.25 -11.91 -11.24
CA SER A 60 8.30 -12.80 -10.75
C SER A 60 9.71 -12.24 -10.99
N PRO A 61 10.68 -12.50 -10.08
CA PRO A 61 10.50 -13.23 -8.83
C PRO A 61 9.79 -12.39 -7.76
N THR A 62 8.69 -12.90 -7.21
CA THR A 62 7.97 -12.27 -6.09
C THR A 62 8.63 -12.60 -4.76
N VAL A 63 8.31 -11.81 -3.74
CA VAL A 63 8.76 -12.06 -2.36
C VAL A 63 8.27 -13.42 -1.88
N ALA A 64 7.01 -13.77 -2.17
CA ALA A 64 6.47 -15.09 -1.82
C ALA A 64 7.22 -16.22 -2.53
N GLU A 65 7.50 -16.11 -3.84
CA GLU A 65 8.31 -17.10 -4.57
C GLU A 65 9.70 -17.29 -3.94
N ALA A 66 10.35 -16.20 -3.52
CA ALA A 66 11.66 -16.25 -2.88
C ALA A 66 11.62 -16.91 -1.48
N PHE A 67 10.60 -16.65 -0.67
CA PHE A 67 10.39 -17.33 0.61
C PHE A 67 10.02 -18.81 0.41
N SER A 68 9.20 -19.13 -0.59
CA SER A 68 8.88 -20.51 -0.95
C SER A 68 10.15 -21.30 -1.33
N GLN A 69 11.06 -20.70 -2.11
CA GLN A 69 12.37 -21.28 -2.42
C GLN A 69 13.26 -21.48 -1.18
N ALA A 70 13.12 -20.62 -0.16
CA ALA A 70 13.78 -20.77 1.14
C ALA A 70 13.10 -21.82 2.06
N GLY A 71 12.04 -22.48 1.59
CA GLY A 71 11.35 -23.56 2.31
C GLY A 71 10.25 -23.09 3.27
N TYR A 72 9.70 -21.91 3.05
CA TYR A 72 8.56 -21.38 3.83
C TYR A 72 7.23 -21.76 3.20
N THR A 73 6.24 -22.06 4.03
CA THR A 73 4.83 -21.96 3.62
C THR A 73 4.47 -20.48 3.53
N THR A 74 3.92 -20.08 2.40
CA THR A 74 3.69 -18.67 2.06
C THR A 74 2.21 -18.33 2.10
N ILE A 75 1.87 -17.33 2.89
CA ILE A 75 0.49 -16.96 3.21
C ILE A 75 0.28 -15.48 2.87
N GLY A 76 -0.72 -15.16 2.05
CA GLY A 76 -1.05 -13.79 1.63
C GLY A 76 -2.50 -13.47 1.90
N LEU A 77 -2.78 -12.44 2.71
CA LEU A 77 -4.15 -11.98 2.95
C LEU A 77 -4.28 -10.47 2.72
N SER A 78 -5.35 -10.06 2.06
CA SER A 78 -5.63 -8.65 1.79
C SER A 78 -7.12 -8.39 1.67
N SER A 79 -7.58 -7.24 2.19
CA SER A 79 -8.93 -6.72 1.94
C SER A 79 -8.96 -5.60 0.88
N SER A 80 -7.89 -5.47 0.09
CA SER A 80 -7.73 -4.43 -0.94
C SER A 80 -8.09 -4.92 -2.36
N PRO A 81 -8.87 -4.16 -3.14
CA PRO A 81 -9.11 -4.49 -4.55
C PRO A 81 -7.85 -4.32 -5.41
N HIS A 82 -6.83 -3.61 -4.91
CA HIS A 82 -5.60 -3.35 -5.63
C HIS A 82 -4.70 -4.58 -5.71
N THR A 83 -4.95 -5.58 -4.87
CA THR A 83 -4.16 -6.80 -4.76
C THR A 83 -4.90 -7.98 -5.40
N ASP A 84 -5.67 -7.71 -6.46
CA ASP A 84 -6.39 -8.77 -7.18
C ASP A 84 -5.40 -9.72 -7.89
N PRO A 85 -5.62 -11.05 -7.88
CA PRO A 85 -4.81 -12.03 -8.59
C PRO A 85 -4.58 -11.73 -10.09
N ARG A 86 -5.50 -11.01 -10.76
CA ARG A 86 -5.32 -10.58 -12.16
C ARG A 86 -4.10 -9.68 -12.38
N PHE A 87 -3.56 -9.07 -11.33
CA PHE A 87 -2.31 -8.30 -11.35
C PHE A 87 -1.09 -9.08 -10.83
N GLY A 88 -1.23 -10.39 -10.59
CA GLY A 88 -0.15 -11.29 -10.16
C GLY A 88 0.14 -11.30 -8.65
N PHE A 89 -0.70 -10.69 -7.82
CA PHE A 89 -0.45 -10.58 -6.37
C PHE A 89 -0.53 -11.92 -5.61
N ASP A 90 -1.13 -12.95 -6.21
CA ASP A 90 -1.18 -14.31 -5.69
C ASP A 90 0.07 -15.14 -6.04
N ALA A 91 0.93 -14.66 -6.95
CA ALA A 91 2.06 -15.41 -7.44
C ALA A 91 3.07 -15.74 -6.33
N GLY A 92 3.28 -17.03 -6.11
CA GLY A 92 4.20 -17.59 -5.13
C GLY A 92 3.62 -17.88 -3.76
N PHE A 93 2.36 -17.50 -3.49
CA PHE A 93 1.69 -17.82 -2.23
C PHE A 93 1.05 -19.22 -2.29
N ASP A 94 1.25 -20.03 -1.24
CA ASP A 94 0.59 -21.32 -1.06
C ASP A 94 -0.88 -21.12 -0.64
N VAL A 95 -1.12 -20.11 0.20
CA VAL A 95 -2.45 -19.66 0.63
C VAL A 95 -2.59 -18.18 0.27
N TYR A 96 -3.55 -17.84 -0.60
CA TYR A 96 -3.82 -16.46 -0.97
C TYR A 96 -5.30 -16.15 -0.91
N GLU A 97 -5.69 -15.15 -0.11
CA GLU A 97 -7.07 -14.70 0.01
C GLU A 97 -7.20 -13.18 -0.17
N ASN A 98 -8.04 -12.79 -1.14
CA ASN A 98 -8.42 -11.40 -1.38
C ASN A 98 -9.92 -11.21 -1.06
N TYR A 99 -10.22 -10.52 0.03
CA TYR A 99 -11.58 -10.41 0.59
C TYR A 99 -12.42 -9.26 -0.02
N CYS A 100 -12.12 -8.83 -1.23
CA CYS A 100 -12.89 -7.81 -1.93
C CYS A 100 -13.91 -8.46 -2.89
N GLU A 101 -15.20 -8.51 -2.50
CA GLU A 101 -16.27 -9.05 -3.37
C GLU A 101 -16.62 -8.11 -4.55
N ALA A 102 -16.91 -8.70 -5.71
CA ALA A 102 -17.38 -8.01 -6.91
C ALA A 102 -18.79 -7.41 -6.71
N GLY A 103 -18.85 -6.08 -6.57
CA GLY A 103 -20.11 -5.33 -6.51
C GLY A 103 -20.88 -5.29 -7.85
N ASN A 104 -22.20 -5.43 -7.76
CA ASN A 104 -23.20 -5.57 -8.84
C ASN A 104 -23.08 -4.65 -10.10
N ARG A 105 -23.40 -5.25 -11.27
CA ARG A 105 -23.44 -4.69 -12.65
C ARG A 105 -24.14 -3.32 -12.79
N GLY A 106 -23.43 -2.33 -13.35
CA GLY A 106 -23.93 -0.99 -13.70
C GLY A 106 -24.07 -0.73 -15.22
N ASN A 107 -25.01 0.14 -15.60
CA ASN A 107 -25.53 0.37 -16.97
C ASN A 107 -24.53 1.03 -17.97
N PRO A 108 -24.36 0.51 -19.21
CA PRO A 108 -23.40 0.99 -20.22
C PRO A 108 -23.54 2.48 -20.63
N LEU A 109 -24.74 3.06 -20.55
CA LEU A 109 -24.93 4.48 -20.90
C LEU A 109 -24.20 5.44 -19.94
N ARG A 110 -23.81 4.94 -18.76
CA ARG A 110 -23.12 5.68 -17.68
C ARG A 110 -21.62 5.88 -17.98
N GLN A 111 -21.00 4.92 -18.68
CA GLN A 111 -19.57 4.90 -19.04
C GLN A 111 -19.21 5.95 -20.10
N PHE A 112 -20.13 6.27 -21.01
CA PHE A 112 -19.87 7.25 -22.07
C PHE A 112 -19.86 8.71 -21.56
N ALA A 113 -20.60 9.00 -20.49
CA ALA A 113 -20.75 10.35 -19.96
C ALA A 113 -19.63 10.79 -18.99
N SER A 114 -18.89 9.86 -18.38
CA SER A 114 -17.79 10.14 -17.44
C SER A 114 -16.51 10.63 -18.11
N GLN A 115 -16.39 10.49 -19.44
CA GLN A 115 -15.24 10.93 -20.23
C GLN A 115 -15.13 12.46 -20.38
N PHE A 116 -16.16 13.22 -19.98
CA PHE A 116 -16.19 14.68 -20.10
C PHE A 116 -16.14 15.37 -18.73
N ASP A 117 -15.08 16.13 -18.49
CA ASP A 117 -14.70 16.69 -17.19
C ASP A 117 -15.73 17.67 -16.58
N LEU A 118 -16.49 18.36 -17.44
CA LEU A 118 -17.60 19.22 -17.03
C LEU A 118 -18.85 18.42 -16.63
N ILE A 119 -19.16 17.34 -17.35
CA ILE A 119 -20.27 16.44 -17.04
C ILE A 119 -19.96 15.64 -15.79
N ARG A 120 -18.70 15.24 -15.57
CA ARG A 120 -18.18 14.60 -14.35
C ARG A 120 -18.43 15.47 -13.11
N LYS A 121 -18.07 16.76 -13.14
CA LYS A 121 -18.30 17.71 -12.04
C LYS A 121 -19.79 17.93 -11.72
N VAL A 122 -20.63 17.98 -12.75
CA VAL A 122 -22.08 18.15 -12.60
C VAL A 122 -22.75 16.85 -12.14
N TYR A 123 -22.33 15.70 -12.65
CA TYR A 123 -22.87 14.40 -12.29
C TYR A 123 -22.56 14.04 -10.83
N HIS A 124 -21.31 14.19 -10.38
CA HIS A 124 -20.93 13.98 -8.97
C HIS A 124 -21.52 15.02 -8.00
N ARG A 125 -22.01 16.16 -8.51
CA ARG A 125 -22.81 17.11 -7.72
C ARG A 125 -24.20 16.56 -7.40
N PHE A 126 -24.80 15.74 -8.28
CA PHE A 126 -26.17 15.23 -8.15
C PHE A 126 -26.26 13.76 -7.72
N ARG A 127 -25.23 12.93 -8.00
CA ARG A 127 -25.12 11.53 -7.53
C ARG A 127 -23.65 11.19 -7.19
N PRO A 128 -23.24 11.33 -5.92
CA PRO A 128 -21.86 11.05 -5.50
C PRO A 128 -21.51 9.55 -5.61
N PRO A 129 -20.24 9.20 -5.90
CA PRO A 129 -19.77 7.83 -5.74
C PRO A 129 -19.98 7.47 -4.27
N HIS A 130 -20.79 6.45 -4.03
CA HIS A 130 -20.90 5.90 -2.69
C HIS A 130 -19.60 5.14 -2.49
N ALA A 131 -18.72 5.62 -1.61
CA ALA A 131 -17.76 4.73 -0.97
C ALA A 131 -18.60 3.79 -0.11
N LYS A 132 -19.04 2.67 -0.69
CA LYS A 132 -19.71 1.62 0.08
C LYS A 132 -18.60 0.88 0.82
N LEU A 133 -18.17 1.44 1.95
CA LEU A 133 -17.31 0.73 2.92
C LEU A 133 -17.95 -0.59 3.37
N SER A 134 -19.26 -0.76 3.19
CA SER A 134 -20.01 -2.00 3.46
C SER A 134 -19.62 -3.21 2.59
N ASN A 135 -18.74 -3.05 1.60
CA ASN A 135 -18.32 -4.13 0.71
C ASN A 135 -16.87 -4.60 0.96
N ARG A 136 -16.20 -4.10 2.02
CA ARG A 136 -14.86 -4.55 2.42
C ARG A 136 -14.96 -5.35 3.71
N LEU A 137 -14.12 -6.38 3.83
CA LEU A 137 -13.92 -7.07 5.10
C LEU A 137 -13.28 -6.09 6.10
N PRO A 138 -13.89 -5.85 7.28
CA PRO A 138 -13.29 -5.05 8.33
C PRO A 138 -11.97 -5.66 8.84
N ASP A 139 -11.09 -4.84 9.41
CA ASP A 139 -9.74 -5.30 9.81
C ASP A 139 -9.79 -6.40 10.88
N ASP A 140 -10.76 -6.40 11.80
CA ASP A 140 -10.90 -7.42 12.84
C ASP A 140 -11.21 -8.81 12.26
N GLU A 141 -12.10 -8.89 11.26
CA GLU A 141 -12.38 -10.13 10.52
C GLU A 141 -11.17 -10.54 9.64
N LEU A 142 -10.45 -9.58 9.05
CA LEU A 142 -9.22 -9.87 8.32
C LEU A 142 -8.15 -10.48 9.24
N ILE A 143 -7.99 -9.95 10.47
CA ILE A 143 -7.09 -10.50 11.47
C ILE A 143 -7.51 -11.91 11.90
N ASP A 144 -8.80 -12.15 12.12
CA ASP A 144 -9.29 -13.50 12.45
C ASP A 144 -8.92 -14.51 11.37
N ASN A 145 -9.11 -14.15 10.10
CA ASN A 145 -8.73 -14.99 8.97
C ASN A 145 -7.20 -15.17 8.87
N ALA A 146 -6.42 -14.13 9.15
CA ALA A 146 -4.95 -14.21 9.13
C ALA A 146 -4.42 -15.13 10.24
N ILE A 147 -4.96 -15.03 11.45
CA ILE A 147 -4.63 -15.93 12.57
C ILE A 147 -4.97 -17.38 12.20
N ALA A 148 -6.17 -17.62 11.66
CA ALA A 148 -6.60 -18.96 11.25
C ALA A 148 -5.68 -19.54 10.16
N ALA A 149 -5.45 -18.79 9.08
CA ALA A 149 -4.57 -19.22 7.98
C ALA A 149 -3.15 -19.51 8.45
N PHE A 150 -2.60 -18.70 9.36
CA PHE A 150 -1.27 -18.90 9.91
C PHE A 150 -1.17 -20.14 10.81
N ASN A 151 -2.20 -20.39 11.63
CA ASN A 151 -2.23 -21.48 12.61
C ASN A 151 -2.59 -22.84 12.00
N ASP A 152 -3.28 -22.86 10.87
CA ASP A 152 -3.62 -24.08 10.13
C ASP A 152 -2.41 -24.67 9.39
N GLU A 153 -1.39 -23.85 9.13
CA GLU A 153 -0.18 -24.24 8.40
C GLU A 153 1.00 -24.60 9.31
N SER A 154 1.83 -25.53 8.85
CA SER A 154 3.07 -25.90 9.55
C SER A 154 4.22 -24.96 9.22
N GLY A 155 5.01 -24.58 10.22
CA GLY A 155 6.20 -23.73 10.04
C GLY A 155 7.35 -24.39 9.25
N PRO A 156 8.28 -23.57 8.72
CA PRO A 156 8.31 -22.11 8.87
C PRO A 156 7.34 -21.40 7.91
N ARG A 157 6.69 -20.33 8.37
CA ARG A 157 5.67 -19.57 7.63
C ARG A 157 6.15 -18.16 7.32
N PHE A 158 5.90 -17.72 6.09
CA PHE A 158 6.01 -16.33 5.67
C PHE A 158 4.61 -15.83 5.40
N MET A 159 4.13 -14.90 6.21
CA MET A 159 2.84 -14.27 6.02
C MET A 159 3.01 -12.83 5.57
N TRP A 160 2.35 -12.46 4.47
CA TRP A 160 2.09 -11.08 4.13
C TRP A 160 0.62 -10.76 4.38
N LEU A 161 0.37 -9.67 5.11
CA LEU A 161 -0.96 -9.18 5.43
C LEU A 161 -1.07 -7.72 5.02
N HIS A 162 -2.09 -7.35 4.24
CA HIS A 162 -2.36 -5.96 3.91
C HIS A 162 -3.69 -5.45 4.47
N MET A 163 -3.60 -4.45 5.35
CA MET A 163 -4.73 -3.82 6.04
C MET A 163 -5.21 -2.57 5.30
N MET A 164 -6.53 -2.46 5.13
CA MET A 164 -7.19 -1.33 4.47
C MET A 164 -7.89 -0.38 5.45
N GLY A 165 -8.05 -0.74 6.72
CA GLY A 165 -8.85 0.07 7.65
C GLY A 165 -8.30 1.47 7.91
N THR A 166 -7.02 1.72 7.61
CA THR A 166 -6.33 3.03 7.68
C THR A 166 -6.64 3.97 6.51
N HIS A 167 -7.22 3.45 5.42
CA HIS A 167 -7.63 4.23 4.25
C HIS A 167 -8.82 5.17 4.59
N ARG A 168 -8.93 6.28 3.84
CA ARG A 168 -10.07 7.21 3.93
C ARG A 168 -11.43 6.55 3.56
N PRO A 169 -12.57 6.99 4.10
CA PRO A 169 -12.76 8.02 5.10
C PRO A 169 -12.32 7.49 6.47
N TYR A 170 -11.38 8.16 7.14
CA TYR A 170 -10.79 7.62 8.36
C TYR A 170 -11.85 7.33 9.43
N GLY A 171 -11.99 6.06 9.81
CA GLY A 171 -13.01 5.56 10.72
C GLY A 171 -14.10 4.75 10.03
N LEU A 172 -14.96 4.12 10.82
CA LEU A 172 -16.04 3.25 10.33
C LEU A 172 -17.40 3.79 10.76
N GLY A 173 -18.40 3.64 9.89
CA GLY A 173 -19.78 4.05 10.20
C GLY A 173 -19.89 5.51 10.65
N ASP A 174 -20.55 5.72 11.79
CA ASP A 174 -20.76 7.04 12.39
C ASP A 174 -19.47 7.64 13.00
N ASP A 175 -18.45 6.81 13.21
CA ASP A 175 -17.12 7.23 13.66
C ASP A 175 -16.19 7.67 12.53
N ALA A 176 -16.60 7.56 11.27
CA ALA A 176 -15.81 8.06 10.16
C ALA A 176 -15.75 9.60 10.13
N VAL A 177 -14.77 10.16 9.41
CA VAL A 177 -14.80 11.59 9.03
C VAL A 177 -16.15 11.89 8.34
N PRO A 178 -16.91 12.92 8.78
CA PRO A 178 -18.17 13.28 8.15
C PRO A 178 -18.02 13.52 6.65
N LYS A 179 -18.98 13.04 5.86
CA LYS A 179 -18.91 13.06 4.38
C LYS A 179 -18.73 14.48 3.82
N GLU A 180 -19.33 15.46 4.46
CA GLU A 180 -19.22 16.87 4.09
C GLU A 180 -17.78 17.38 4.28
N ILE A 181 -17.11 16.96 5.35
CA ILE A 181 -15.72 17.30 5.64
C ILE A 181 -14.79 16.58 4.68
N ASP A 182 -14.95 15.26 4.50
CA ASP A 182 -14.16 14.45 3.56
C ASP A 182 -14.21 15.01 2.13
N ARG A 183 -15.44 15.31 1.66
CA ARG A 183 -15.67 15.90 0.34
C ARG A 183 -15.07 17.30 0.24
N LYS A 184 -15.16 18.11 1.29
CA LYS A 184 -14.55 19.45 1.31
C LYS A 184 -13.04 19.33 1.21
N ALA A 185 -12.42 18.42 1.94
CA ALA A 185 -10.98 18.15 1.86
C ALA A 185 -10.54 17.73 0.45
N LEU A 186 -11.32 16.88 -0.22
CA LEU A 186 -10.98 16.40 -1.57
C LEU A 186 -11.13 17.48 -2.67
N PHE A 187 -12.18 18.31 -2.62
CA PHE A 187 -12.56 19.18 -3.74
C PHE A 187 -12.45 20.68 -3.48
N ALA A 188 -12.41 21.11 -2.22
CA ALA A 188 -12.33 22.51 -1.83
C ALA A 188 -11.56 22.68 -0.48
N PRO A 189 -10.33 22.17 -0.37
CA PRO A 189 -9.57 22.16 0.88
C PRO A 189 -9.33 23.55 1.45
N GLU A 190 -9.33 24.59 0.60
CA GLU A 190 -9.23 26.00 1.00
C GLU A 190 -10.42 26.48 1.86
N LYS A 191 -11.53 25.74 1.86
CA LYS A 191 -12.74 26.05 2.64
C LYS A 191 -12.82 25.28 3.96
N LEU A 192 -11.88 24.38 4.24
CA LEU A 192 -11.83 23.69 5.53
C LEU A 192 -11.54 24.69 6.64
N THR A 193 -12.39 24.68 7.66
CA THR A 193 -12.13 25.38 8.93
C THR A 193 -11.03 24.68 9.72
N ALA A 194 -10.44 25.35 10.72
CA ALA A 194 -9.44 24.74 11.58
C ALA A 194 -9.98 23.47 12.27
N ASP A 195 -11.19 23.53 12.84
CA ASP A 195 -11.84 22.42 13.53
C ASP A 195 -12.10 21.21 12.60
N GLU A 196 -12.41 21.46 11.33
CA GLU A 196 -12.59 20.40 10.34
C GLU A 196 -11.26 19.72 10.00
N LYS A 197 -10.17 20.48 9.89
CA LYS A 197 -8.83 19.92 9.69
C LYS A 197 -8.40 19.07 10.89
N GLU A 198 -8.60 19.59 12.10
CA GLU A 198 -8.33 18.85 13.33
C GLU A 198 -9.18 17.58 13.43
N THR A 199 -10.44 17.63 12.99
CA THR A 199 -11.31 16.45 12.92
C THR A 199 -10.74 15.37 12.01
N ILE A 200 -10.24 15.74 10.83
CA ILE A 200 -9.59 14.78 9.90
C ILE A 200 -8.37 14.14 10.57
N THR A 201 -7.46 14.96 11.11
CA THR A 201 -6.23 14.47 11.76
C THR A 201 -6.54 13.58 12.97
N ARG A 202 -7.49 13.98 13.82
CA ARG A 202 -7.92 13.18 14.98
C ARG A 202 -8.51 11.85 14.55
N LYS A 203 -9.39 11.83 13.55
CA LYS A 203 -9.99 10.58 13.04
C LYS A 203 -8.95 9.67 12.40
N TYR A 204 -7.97 10.23 11.68
CA TYR A 204 -6.82 9.47 11.18
C TYR A 204 -6.05 8.78 12.30
N ARG A 205 -5.63 9.53 13.33
CA ARG A 205 -4.94 8.97 14.51
C ARG A 205 -5.75 7.87 15.21
N GLN A 206 -7.06 8.05 15.35
CA GLN A 206 -7.95 7.03 15.91
C GLN A 206 -8.04 5.77 15.04
N THR A 207 -7.83 5.88 13.73
CA THR A 207 -7.76 4.73 12.83
C THR A 207 -6.44 4.00 12.95
N LEU A 208 -5.33 4.73 13.04
CA LEU A 208 -4.02 4.12 13.27
C LEU A 208 -3.98 3.34 14.58
N SER A 209 -4.53 3.91 15.67
CA SER A 209 -4.63 3.22 16.96
C SER A 209 -5.48 1.95 16.92
N ARG A 210 -6.52 1.89 16.07
CA ARG A 210 -7.31 0.68 15.87
C ARG A 210 -6.54 -0.38 15.08
N ALA A 211 -5.88 0.02 14.00
CA ALA A 211 -5.05 -0.89 13.21
C ALA A 211 -3.89 -1.46 14.04
N ASP A 212 -3.27 -0.63 14.88
CA ASP A 212 -2.21 -1.04 15.81
C ASP A 212 -2.65 -2.10 16.81
N ALA A 213 -3.84 -1.95 17.42
CA ALA A 213 -4.41 -2.97 18.30
C ALA A 213 -4.70 -4.30 17.59
N GLU A 214 -5.11 -4.26 16.32
CA GLU A 214 -5.31 -5.45 15.50
C GLU A 214 -3.97 -6.12 15.12
N ILE A 215 -2.91 -5.34 14.91
CA ILE A 215 -1.55 -5.87 14.70
C ILE A 215 -1.03 -6.54 15.98
N GLU A 216 -1.21 -5.92 17.15
CA GLU A 216 -0.86 -6.53 18.44
C GLU A 216 -1.60 -7.85 18.64
N ARG A 217 -2.91 -7.86 18.43
CA ARG A 217 -3.75 -9.06 18.51
C ARG A 217 -3.27 -10.18 17.58
N LEU A 218 -2.91 -9.86 16.34
CA LEU A 218 -2.35 -10.82 15.39
C LEU A 218 -1.08 -11.46 15.95
N VAL A 219 -0.12 -10.65 16.38
CA VAL A 219 1.18 -11.12 16.89
C VAL A 219 1.01 -11.98 18.15
N ASP A 220 0.09 -11.62 19.03
CA ASP A 220 -0.19 -12.37 20.27
C ASP A 220 -0.94 -13.70 20.04
N SER A 221 -1.65 -13.84 18.91
CA SER A 221 -2.59 -14.96 18.68
C SER A 221 -2.09 -16.01 17.70
N VAL A 222 -1.02 -15.72 16.94
CA VAL A 222 -0.40 -16.70 16.05
C VAL A 222 0.36 -17.78 16.84
N ASP A 223 0.32 -19.02 16.37
CA ASP A 223 1.04 -20.16 16.95
C ASP A 223 2.51 -20.11 16.52
N SER A 224 3.22 -19.07 16.96
CA SER A 224 4.66 -18.87 16.78
C SER A 224 5.22 -18.27 18.06
N SER A 225 6.29 -18.86 18.60
CA SER A 225 6.83 -18.41 19.89
C SER A 225 7.48 -17.02 19.81
N GLU A 226 8.20 -16.74 18.72
CA GLU A 226 8.96 -15.50 18.49
C GLU A 226 9.06 -15.22 16.98
N PRO A 227 7.96 -14.81 16.31
CA PRO A 227 8.00 -14.48 14.89
C PRO A 227 8.81 -13.20 14.65
N LEU A 228 9.50 -13.13 13.51
CA LEU A 228 9.99 -11.86 12.98
C LEU A 228 8.82 -11.06 12.44
N VAL A 229 8.53 -9.93 13.07
CA VAL A 229 7.46 -9.04 12.64
C VAL A 229 8.08 -7.80 12.01
N VAL A 230 7.61 -7.48 10.80
CA VAL A 230 7.88 -6.21 10.17
C VAL A 230 6.57 -5.53 9.78
N PHE A 231 6.49 -4.24 10.07
CA PHE A 231 5.41 -3.38 9.65
C PHE A 231 5.93 -2.30 8.68
N SER A 232 5.16 -2.02 7.64
CA SER A 232 5.38 -0.86 6.77
C SER A 232 4.05 -0.29 6.26
N SER A 233 4.12 0.83 5.56
CA SER A 233 3.00 1.35 4.77
C SER A 233 3.26 1.20 3.28
N ASP A 234 2.19 1.09 2.51
CA ASP A 234 2.28 1.19 1.04
C ASP A 234 2.63 2.63 0.60
N HIS A 235 2.05 3.64 1.24
CA HIS A 235 2.29 5.06 1.07
C HIS A 235 1.76 5.84 2.28
N GLY A 236 1.94 7.15 2.30
CA GLY A 236 1.34 8.04 3.29
C GLY A 236 0.08 8.74 2.78
N ASP A 237 -0.33 9.83 3.44
CA ASP A 237 -1.47 10.65 3.01
C ASP A 237 -1.21 12.15 3.25
N GLU A 238 -1.87 13.00 2.47
CA GLU A 238 -1.77 14.45 2.65
C GLU A 238 -2.86 14.99 3.57
N PHE A 239 -2.50 15.94 4.43
CA PHE A 239 -3.34 16.55 5.45
C PHE A 239 -3.41 18.08 5.30
N GLY A 240 -3.25 18.58 4.07
CA GLY A 240 -3.34 20.00 3.72
C GLY A 240 -2.03 20.60 3.21
N GLU A 241 -0.94 19.82 3.18
CA GLU A 241 0.33 20.22 2.59
C GLU A 241 0.11 20.66 1.13
N ASP A 242 0.66 21.82 0.78
CA ASP A 242 0.45 22.48 -0.52
C ASP A 242 -1.02 22.61 -0.94
N GLY A 243 -1.95 22.64 0.02
CA GLY A 243 -3.39 22.72 -0.25
C GLY A 243 -4.02 21.42 -0.78
N HIS A 244 -3.41 20.27 -0.52
CA HIS A 244 -3.91 18.96 -0.92
C HIS A 244 -4.23 18.08 0.28
N TYR A 245 -5.24 17.24 0.10
CA TYR A 245 -5.57 16.18 1.04
C TYR A 245 -5.64 14.85 0.30
N PHE A 246 -5.27 13.80 1.00
CA PHE A 246 -5.26 12.43 0.53
C PHE A 246 -4.28 12.16 -0.63
N HIS A 247 -4.04 10.90 -0.96
CA HIS A 247 -3.02 10.46 -1.93
C HIS A 247 -3.38 10.66 -3.41
N GLN A 248 -4.63 11.04 -3.72
CA GLN A 248 -5.17 11.44 -5.04
C GLN A 248 -4.30 10.98 -6.24
N PRO A 249 -4.32 9.68 -6.59
CA PRO A 249 -3.29 9.06 -7.43
C PRO A 249 -3.17 9.71 -8.81
N GLN A 250 -4.27 10.25 -9.34
CA GLN A 250 -4.32 11.00 -10.59
C GLN A 250 -3.42 12.25 -10.64
N ARG A 251 -3.02 12.79 -9.48
CA ARG A 251 -2.11 13.93 -9.41
C ARG A 251 -0.63 13.53 -9.48
N ARG A 252 -0.31 12.24 -9.39
CA ARG A 252 1.06 11.70 -9.44
C ARG A 252 2.03 12.43 -8.53
N ARG A 253 1.57 12.81 -7.33
CA ARG A 253 2.40 13.56 -6.38
C ARG A 253 3.37 12.62 -5.67
N VAL A 254 4.56 13.13 -5.41
CA VAL A 254 5.69 12.43 -4.80
C VAL A 254 6.26 13.24 -3.64
N VAL A 255 5.38 13.91 -2.89
CA VAL A 255 5.77 14.67 -1.69
C VAL A 255 6.01 13.72 -0.52
N ASP A 256 6.78 14.17 0.46
CA ASP A 256 7.23 13.30 1.56
C ASP A 256 6.06 12.76 2.38
N ALA A 257 4.96 13.52 2.51
CA ALA A 257 3.71 13.07 3.12
C ALA A 257 3.11 11.82 2.46
N LEU A 258 3.45 11.54 1.20
CA LEU A 258 3.01 10.34 0.46
C LEU A 258 4.11 9.28 0.37
N THR A 259 5.36 9.69 0.22
CA THR A 259 6.46 8.75 -0.10
C THR A 259 7.26 8.31 1.11
N THR A 260 7.05 8.92 2.27
CA THR A 260 7.81 8.64 3.50
C THR A 260 6.93 7.88 4.49
N VAL A 261 7.28 6.62 4.72
CA VAL A 261 6.48 5.67 5.49
C VAL A 261 7.28 5.08 6.64
N PRO A 262 6.63 4.61 7.72
CA PRO A 262 7.33 3.87 8.76
C PRO A 262 7.80 2.51 8.23
N VAL A 263 8.96 2.07 8.68
CA VAL A 263 9.40 0.67 8.59
C VAL A 263 9.80 0.27 10.00
N ALA A 264 9.11 -0.70 10.58
CA ALA A 264 9.24 -1.07 11.98
C ALA A 264 9.50 -2.58 12.10
N THR A 265 10.52 -2.98 12.87
CA THR A 265 10.93 -4.38 13.04
C THR A 265 11.15 -4.74 14.51
N ASN A 266 10.62 -5.88 14.97
CA ASN A 266 10.76 -6.30 16.37
C ASN A 266 12.16 -6.82 16.70
N ASP A 267 12.77 -7.59 15.79
CA ASP A 267 14.03 -8.29 16.02
C ASP A 267 14.84 -8.41 14.71
N LEU A 268 14.96 -7.30 13.99
CA LEU A 268 15.82 -7.16 12.82
C LEU A 268 16.34 -5.73 12.74
N SER A 269 17.67 -5.54 12.84
CA SER A 269 18.27 -4.23 12.66
C SER A 269 18.32 -3.88 11.17
N LEU A 270 17.71 -2.75 10.77
CA LEU A 270 17.87 -2.18 9.43
C LEU A 270 18.79 -0.96 9.48
N CYS A 271 19.52 -0.70 8.40
CA CYS A 271 20.37 0.48 8.28
C CYS A 271 19.65 1.57 7.50
N GLU A 272 19.63 2.78 8.03
CA GLU A 272 19.19 3.96 7.30
C GLU A 272 20.33 4.54 6.44
N PRO A 273 19.99 5.18 5.31
CA PRO A 273 18.63 5.35 4.79
C PRO A 273 18.11 4.09 4.06
N LEU A 274 16.78 3.99 3.82
CA LEU A 274 16.17 2.79 3.23
C LEU A 274 15.02 3.07 2.25
N SER A 275 14.83 2.14 1.33
CA SER A 275 13.61 1.96 0.53
C SER A 275 12.75 0.87 1.13
N VAL A 276 11.43 0.93 0.96
CA VAL A 276 10.55 -0.21 1.29
C VAL A 276 10.88 -1.47 0.47
N LEU A 277 11.51 -1.31 -0.70
CA LEU A 277 12.01 -2.43 -1.51
C LEU A 277 13.09 -3.24 -0.77
N ASP A 278 13.71 -2.67 0.27
CA ASP A 278 14.84 -3.27 0.97
C ASP A 278 14.42 -4.25 2.06
N ILE A 279 13.15 -4.19 2.44
CA ILE A 279 12.57 -5.03 3.49
C ILE A 279 12.73 -6.50 3.11
N ALA A 280 12.18 -6.91 1.97
CA ALA A 280 12.20 -8.31 1.56
C ALA A 280 13.61 -8.90 1.40
N PRO A 281 14.58 -8.27 0.71
CA PRO A 281 15.97 -8.74 0.69
C PRO A 281 16.58 -8.89 2.09
N SER A 282 16.33 -7.95 3.00
CA SER A 282 16.87 -7.99 4.37
C SER A 282 16.24 -9.11 5.20
N LEU A 283 14.92 -9.34 5.07
CA LEU A 283 14.23 -10.47 5.70
C LEU A 283 14.72 -11.81 5.14
N LEU A 284 14.88 -11.90 3.82
CA LEU A 284 15.29 -13.13 3.15
C LEU A 284 16.71 -13.52 3.53
N ALA A 285 17.62 -12.54 3.59
CA ALA A 285 18.98 -12.73 4.09
C ALA A 285 19.02 -13.14 5.57
N GLU A 286 18.16 -12.55 6.42
CA GLU A 286 18.03 -12.95 7.83
C GLU A 286 17.67 -14.42 8.00
N VAL A 287 16.86 -14.98 7.09
CA VAL A 287 16.47 -16.38 7.14
C VAL A 287 17.38 -17.31 6.31
N GLY A 288 18.46 -16.78 5.75
CA GLY A 288 19.44 -17.53 4.95
C GLY A 288 18.96 -17.88 3.53
N GLY A 289 17.95 -17.19 3.01
CA GLY A 289 17.48 -17.34 1.64
C GLY A 289 18.35 -16.61 0.61
N GLU A 290 18.27 -17.02 -0.65
CA GLU A 290 18.99 -16.40 -1.76
C GLU A 290 18.23 -15.17 -2.27
N ILE A 291 18.87 -13.99 -2.25
CA ILE A 291 18.28 -12.76 -2.78
C ILE A 291 18.28 -12.82 -4.32
N PRO A 292 17.11 -12.76 -4.98
CA PRO A 292 17.06 -12.74 -6.43
C PRO A 292 17.84 -11.56 -7.02
N SER A 293 18.66 -11.83 -8.04
CA SER A 293 19.41 -10.81 -8.79
C SER A 293 18.50 -9.79 -9.50
N GLU A 294 17.21 -10.13 -9.58
CA GLU A 294 16.15 -9.36 -10.17
C GLU A 294 15.69 -8.19 -9.34
N TRP A 295 15.89 -8.27 -8.03
CA TRP A 295 15.43 -7.26 -7.11
C TRP A 295 16.33 -6.02 -7.15
N HIS A 296 15.69 -4.86 -7.04
CA HIS A 296 16.37 -3.57 -6.86
C HIS A 296 16.55 -3.24 -5.38
N GLY A 297 15.71 -3.84 -4.53
CA GLY A 297 15.94 -3.93 -3.10
C GLY A 297 17.28 -4.57 -2.78
N LYS A 298 17.86 -4.22 -1.64
CA LYS A 298 19.12 -4.83 -1.16
C LYS A 298 19.02 -5.09 0.32
N ASP A 299 19.77 -6.07 0.82
CA ASP A 299 20.00 -6.17 2.26
C ASP A 299 20.82 -4.96 2.71
N VAL A 300 20.16 -4.01 3.37
CA VAL A 300 20.77 -2.74 3.81
C VAL A 300 21.78 -2.92 4.94
N ARG A 301 21.81 -4.09 5.58
CA ARG A 301 22.79 -4.43 6.62
C ARG A 301 24.16 -4.72 6.04
N GLU A 302 24.21 -5.20 4.79
CA GLU A 302 25.45 -5.48 4.06
C GLU A 302 25.76 -4.40 3.02
N THR A 303 24.75 -3.93 2.29
CA THR A 303 24.90 -2.94 1.23
C THR A 303 24.03 -1.70 1.52
N PRO A 304 24.62 -0.64 2.11
CA PRO A 304 23.88 0.58 2.43
C PRO A 304 23.19 1.20 1.21
N ARG A 305 22.04 1.83 1.45
CA ARG A 305 21.34 2.66 0.45
C ARG A 305 21.97 4.05 0.42
N ASP A 306 22.16 4.58 -0.77
CA ASP A 306 22.60 5.97 -1.00
C ASP A 306 21.57 6.76 -1.83
N GLN A 307 20.65 6.07 -2.49
CA GLN A 307 19.62 6.70 -3.31
C GLN A 307 18.33 5.87 -3.39
N THR A 308 17.22 6.55 -3.67
CA THR A 308 15.91 5.93 -3.90
C THR A 308 15.20 6.55 -5.10
N LEU A 309 14.28 5.77 -5.66
CA LEU A 309 13.38 6.19 -6.72
C LEU A 309 11.95 5.98 -6.24
N THR A 310 11.08 6.95 -6.50
CA THR A 310 9.62 6.75 -6.43
C THR A 310 9.05 6.97 -7.81
N ILE A 311 8.33 5.97 -8.32
CA ILE A 311 7.65 6.01 -9.61
C ILE A 311 6.17 6.21 -9.34
N ALA A 312 5.62 7.31 -9.84
CA ALA A 312 4.22 7.67 -9.66
C ALA A 312 3.46 7.57 -11.00
N PRO A 313 3.09 6.35 -11.44
CA PRO A 313 2.42 6.14 -12.71
C PRO A 313 0.93 6.48 -12.59
N TRP A 314 0.35 7.03 -13.64
CA TRP A 314 -1.10 7.16 -13.79
C TRP A 314 -1.49 7.28 -15.27
N HIS A 315 -2.16 6.25 -15.79
CA HIS A 315 -2.71 6.17 -17.15
C HIS A 315 -1.76 6.63 -18.26
N GLY A 316 -0.56 6.02 -18.33
CA GLY A 316 0.42 6.28 -19.39
C GLY A 316 1.19 7.60 -19.23
N THR A 317 1.16 8.20 -18.05
CA THR A 317 2.00 9.35 -17.71
C THR A 317 2.56 9.15 -16.32
N THR A 318 3.78 9.57 -16.07
CA THR A 318 4.49 9.24 -14.84
C THR A 318 5.16 10.47 -14.23
N THR A 319 5.17 10.56 -12.90
CA THR A 319 6.12 11.42 -12.19
C THR A 319 7.18 10.53 -11.57
N VAL A 320 8.45 10.94 -11.68
CA VAL A 320 9.58 10.23 -11.08
C VAL A 320 10.25 11.14 -10.07
N ALA A 321 10.47 10.63 -8.87
CA ALA A 321 11.31 11.28 -7.87
C ALA A 321 12.56 10.44 -7.63
N TRP A 322 13.73 11.02 -7.90
CA TRP A 322 15.01 10.48 -7.43
C TRP A 322 15.46 11.28 -6.20
N GLN A 323 16.06 10.62 -5.22
CA GLN A 323 16.68 11.30 -4.08
C GLN A 323 17.87 10.54 -3.52
N ASP A 324 18.86 11.29 -3.01
CA ASP A 324 20.03 10.81 -2.25
C ASP A 324 19.92 11.14 -0.74
N PHE A 325 18.69 11.42 -0.28
CA PHE A 325 18.36 11.81 1.10
C PHE A 325 18.86 13.19 1.54
N GLU A 326 19.60 13.91 0.71
CA GLU A 326 19.91 15.34 0.88
C GLU A 326 19.23 16.19 -0.20
N THR A 327 19.13 15.65 -1.41
CA THR A 327 18.61 16.27 -2.61
C THR A 327 17.47 15.41 -3.18
N LYS A 328 16.39 16.06 -3.61
CA LYS A 328 15.26 15.42 -4.31
C LYS A 328 15.06 16.07 -5.66
N ILE A 329 15.11 15.28 -6.73
CA ILE A 329 14.83 15.72 -8.11
C ILE A 329 13.53 15.08 -8.56
N VAL A 330 12.59 15.91 -9.02
CA VAL A 330 11.28 15.46 -9.50
C VAL A 330 11.12 15.79 -10.98
N SER A 331 10.92 14.76 -11.80
CA SER A 331 10.50 14.89 -13.19
C SER A 331 9.01 14.58 -13.30
N ARG A 332 8.20 15.55 -13.75
CA ARG A 332 6.76 15.39 -13.93
C ARG A 332 6.43 15.16 -15.39
N ASP A 333 5.40 14.36 -15.62
CA ASP A 333 4.92 13.99 -16.96
C ASP A 333 6.04 13.39 -17.83
N ALA A 334 6.84 12.53 -17.21
CA ALA A 334 7.94 11.83 -17.83
C ALA A 334 7.45 10.59 -18.60
N ASP A 335 8.08 10.35 -19.76
CA ASP A 335 8.07 9.05 -20.42
C ASP A 335 9.05 8.13 -19.68
N VAL A 336 8.53 7.06 -19.09
CA VAL A 336 9.31 6.13 -18.27
C VAL A 336 9.28 4.75 -18.89
N SER A 337 10.47 4.25 -19.20
CA SER A 337 10.72 2.90 -19.65
C SER A 337 11.84 2.27 -18.83
N MET A 338 11.78 0.96 -18.64
CA MET A 338 12.81 0.15 -18.02
C MET A 338 13.30 -0.88 -19.03
N VAL A 339 14.61 -0.93 -19.26
CA VAL A 339 15.22 -1.93 -20.15
C VAL A 339 16.00 -2.93 -19.32
N ARG A 340 15.65 -4.21 -19.45
CA ARG A 340 16.34 -5.32 -18.78
C ARG A 340 16.59 -6.44 -19.76
N ASN A 341 17.83 -6.91 -19.86
CA ASN A 341 18.21 -8.02 -20.76
C ASN A 341 17.78 -7.84 -22.23
N GLY A 342 17.57 -6.59 -22.69
CA GLY A 342 17.10 -6.27 -24.04
C GLY A 342 15.58 -6.20 -24.20
N GLU A 343 14.81 -6.49 -23.15
CA GLU A 343 13.37 -6.29 -23.09
C GLU A 343 13.06 -4.92 -22.50
N THR A 344 12.12 -4.18 -23.10
CA THR A 344 11.66 -2.87 -22.64
C THR A 344 10.28 -3.03 -22.01
N VAL A 345 10.14 -2.47 -20.81
CA VAL A 345 8.89 -2.37 -20.07
C VAL A 345 8.53 -0.89 -19.94
N ASP A 346 7.32 -0.53 -20.32
CA ASP A 346 6.83 0.85 -20.29
C ASP A 346 5.66 1.00 -19.30
N VAL A 347 5.38 2.22 -18.86
CA VAL A 347 4.12 2.51 -18.15
C VAL A 347 2.98 2.47 -19.18
N GLU A 348 2.43 1.27 -19.41
CA GLU A 348 1.32 1.09 -20.31
C GLU A 348 0.00 1.60 -19.70
N ARG A 349 -0.94 1.94 -20.59
CA ARG A 349 -2.30 2.27 -20.21
C ARG A 349 -3.01 0.95 -19.91
N GLU A 350 -3.02 0.53 -18.65
CA GLU A 350 -3.67 -0.74 -18.29
C GLU A 350 -5.16 -0.74 -18.67
N ASP A 351 -5.53 -1.66 -19.56
CA ASP A 351 -6.91 -2.10 -19.73
C ASP A 351 -7.29 -3.01 -18.55
N VAL A 352 -7.49 -2.39 -17.39
CA VAL A 352 -8.08 -3.10 -16.24
C VAL A 352 -9.48 -3.56 -16.62
N ASP A 353 -9.82 -4.81 -16.30
CA ASP A 353 -11.16 -5.39 -16.47
C ASP A 353 -12.24 -4.42 -15.95
N GLU A 354 -13.31 -4.23 -16.72
CA GLU A 354 -14.38 -3.28 -16.37
C GLU A 354 -15.08 -3.63 -15.06
N ASP A 355 -15.17 -4.91 -14.70
CA ASP A 355 -15.75 -5.33 -13.43
C ASP A 355 -14.86 -4.88 -12.25
N LEU A 356 -13.53 -4.95 -12.41
CA LEU A 356 -12.57 -4.48 -11.41
C LEU A 356 -12.51 -2.96 -11.33
N LYS A 357 -12.53 -2.26 -12.48
CA LYS A 357 -12.67 -0.80 -12.52
C LYS A 357 -13.95 -0.37 -11.79
N GLN A 358 -15.05 -1.10 -11.98
CA GLN A 358 -16.29 -0.80 -11.28
C GLN A 358 -16.16 -0.99 -9.77
N GLN A 359 -15.48 -2.05 -9.32
CA GLN A 359 -15.20 -2.28 -7.90
C GLN A 359 -14.34 -1.17 -7.29
N MET A 360 -13.26 -0.76 -7.97
CA MET A 360 -12.42 0.36 -7.54
C MET A 360 -13.24 1.66 -7.43
N ARG A 361 -14.11 1.94 -8.42
CA ARG A 361 -15.03 3.10 -8.38
C ARG A 361 -16.02 3.06 -7.21
N ASP A 362 -16.57 1.89 -6.90
CA ASP A 362 -17.50 1.68 -5.77
C ASP A 362 -16.80 1.81 -4.41
N LEU A 363 -15.49 1.58 -4.39
CA LEU A 363 -14.63 1.77 -3.22
C LEU A 363 -14.12 3.22 -3.06
N GLY A 364 -14.54 4.12 -3.95
CA GLY A 364 -14.20 5.54 -3.88
C GLY A 364 -12.88 5.91 -4.55
N TYR A 365 -12.24 4.99 -5.27
CA TYR A 365 -11.13 5.33 -6.16
C TYR A 365 -11.69 6.09 -7.37
N VAL A 366 -11.11 7.25 -7.67
CA VAL A 366 -11.57 8.15 -8.72
C VAL A 366 -10.69 7.93 -9.96
N GLU A 367 -11.30 7.54 -11.09
CA GLU A 367 -10.66 7.62 -12.41
C GLU A 367 -10.47 9.08 -12.88
#